data_AF-A0A7R9EYH1-F1
#
_entry.id   AF-A0A7R9EYH1-F1
#
_cell.length_a   1.000
_cell.length_b   1.000
_cell.length_c   1.000
_cell.angle_alpha   90.00
_cell.angle_beta   90.00
_cell.angle_gamma   90.00
#
_symmetry.space_group_name_H-M   'P 1'
#
loop_
_entity.id
_entity.type
_entity.pdbx_description
1 polymer ?
#
loop_
_entity_poly.entity_id
_entity_poly.type
_entity_poly.pdbx_seq_one_letter_code
_entity_poly.pdbx_strand_id
1 'polypeptide(L)'
;MFVGQLRSIMLALFYFAIPVGSGLGYIVGSETARATNQWQWGLRVTPIVGCVAVLLVLLVLKDPVRGESEGSNLAPTPWKQDIKQLVRNKTFMLTTAGFTCVAFVTGALAWWGPTFIWQGQVLYLGEENVKFSVISYKFGIIAMVSGLIGVPLGSFIAQTLRSRVSNVDPLVCAAGMLISTPLLYVAMLTARAQVEICYTLMFLGELVLNLNWSIVADMVLVSVSCE
;
A
#
# COMPACT_ATOMS: atom_id res chain seq x y z
N MET A 1 -23.08 6.28 -10.23
CA MET A 1 -21.98 6.65 -9.32
C MET A 1 -21.98 5.67 -8.14
N PHE A 2 -20.84 5.31 -7.56
CA PHE A 2 -20.77 4.24 -6.54
C PHE A 2 -21.12 4.77 -5.15
N VAL A 3 -22.06 4.13 -4.44
CA VAL A 3 -22.55 4.54 -3.11
C VAL A 3 -22.51 3.36 -2.14
N GLY A 4 -22.33 3.63 -0.85
CA GLY A 4 -22.35 2.61 0.21
C GLY A 4 -21.28 1.52 0.00
N GLN A 5 -21.68 0.25 0.07
CA GLN A 5 -20.78 -0.90 -0.05
C GLN A 5 -19.99 -0.92 -1.36
N LEU A 6 -20.61 -0.48 -2.47
CA LEU A 6 -19.97 -0.46 -3.78
C LEU A 6 -18.84 0.57 -3.84
N ARG A 7 -18.94 1.68 -3.08
CA ARG A 7 -17.86 2.65 -2.93
C ARG A 7 -16.64 2.02 -2.27
N SER A 8 -16.83 1.31 -1.15
CA SER A 8 -15.72 0.67 -0.43
C SER A 8 -15.03 -0.42 -1.26
N ILE A 9 -15.77 -1.17 -2.10
CA ILE A 9 -15.19 -2.15 -3.05
C ILE A 9 -14.34 -1.44 -4.11
N MET A 10 -14.82 -0.35 -4.68
CA MET A 10 -14.08 0.39 -5.72
C MET A 10 -12.85 1.08 -5.15
N LEU A 11 -12.91 1.56 -3.91
CA LEU A 11 -11.74 2.06 -3.19
C LEU A 11 -10.73 0.94 -2.93
N ALA A 12 -11.17 -0.25 -2.51
CA ALA A 12 -10.26 -1.38 -2.35
C ALA A 12 -9.55 -1.75 -3.66
N LEU A 13 -10.26 -1.74 -4.79
CA LEU A 13 -9.69 -1.93 -6.13
C LEU A 13 -8.65 -0.84 -6.47
N PHE A 14 -8.95 0.41 -6.13
CA PHE A 14 -8.04 1.54 -6.36
C PHE A 14 -6.78 1.45 -5.50
N TYR A 15 -6.92 1.24 -4.18
CA TYR A 15 -5.79 1.17 -3.25
C TYR A 15 -4.93 -0.08 -3.43
N PHE A 16 -5.50 -1.15 -4.00
CA PHE A 16 -4.74 -2.34 -4.41
C PHE A 16 -3.64 -2.01 -5.43
N ALA A 17 -3.81 -0.97 -6.25
CA ALA A 17 -2.82 -0.56 -7.23
C ALA A 17 -1.50 -0.05 -6.60
N ILE A 18 -1.52 0.41 -5.35
CA ILE A 18 -0.32 0.95 -4.67
C ILE A 18 0.72 -0.16 -4.41
N PRO A 19 0.43 -1.23 -3.64
CA PRO A 19 1.42 -2.26 -3.38
C PRO A 19 1.78 -3.06 -4.64
N VAL A 20 0.83 -3.28 -5.56
CA VAL A 20 1.12 -3.95 -6.83
C VAL A 20 1.98 -3.09 -7.75
N GLY A 21 1.69 -1.80 -7.87
CA GLY A 21 2.51 -0.87 -8.64
C GLY A 21 3.92 -0.75 -8.08
N SER A 22 4.07 -0.72 -6.75
CA SER A 22 5.36 -0.76 -6.06
C SER A 22 6.14 -2.03 -6.41
N GLY A 23 5.53 -3.22 -6.27
CA GLY A 23 6.16 -4.49 -6.61
C GLY A 23 6.56 -4.60 -8.08
N LEU A 24 5.69 -4.16 -8.98
CA LEU A 24 6.00 -4.04 -10.42
C LEU A 24 7.16 -3.08 -10.68
N GLY A 25 7.27 -1.99 -9.91
CA GLY A 25 8.40 -1.06 -9.98
C GLY A 25 9.74 -1.73 -9.70
N TYR A 26 9.83 -2.56 -8.64
CA TYR A 26 11.02 -3.36 -8.36
C TYR A 26 11.33 -4.36 -9.47
N ILE A 27 10.30 -5.04 -9.99
CA ILE A 27 10.46 -6.04 -11.06
C ILE A 27 10.95 -5.37 -12.35
N VAL A 28 10.28 -4.32 -12.81
CA VAL A 28 10.67 -3.60 -14.04
C VAL A 28 12.05 -2.97 -13.87
N GLY A 29 12.34 -2.33 -12.74
CA GLY A 29 13.64 -1.72 -12.47
C GLY A 29 14.78 -2.73 -12.46
N SER A 30 14.59 -3.88 -11.80
CA SER A 30 15.61 -4.94 -11.74
C SER A 30 15.83 -5.63 -13.09
N GLU A 31 14.75 -5.92 -13.82
CA GLU A 31 14.82 -6.65 -15.09
C GLU A 31 15.40 -5.78 -16.22
N THR A 32 15.01 -4.50 -16.28
CA THR A 32 15.58 -3.56 -17.26
C THR A 32 17.06 -3.30 -17.02
N ALA A 33 17.47 -3.16 -15.75
CA ALA A 33 18.88 -3.04 -15.39
C ALA A 33 19.67 -4.31 -15.76
N ARG A 34 19.08 -5.50 -15.57
CA ARG A 34 19.68 -6.79 -15.96
C ARG A 34 19.80 -6.93 -17.47
N ALA A 35 18.78 -6.57 -18.24
CA ALA A 35 18.75 -6.72 -19.68
C ALA A 35 19.69 -5.74 -20.42
N THR A 36 19.85 -4.53 -19.88
CA THR A 36 20.61 -3.46 -20.54
C THR A 36 21.98 -3.19 -19.90
N ASN A 37 22.32 -3.87 -18.80
CA ASN A 37 23.47 -3.60 -17.93
C ASN A 37 23.56 -2.11 -17.48
N GLN A 38 22.43 -1.40 -17.48
CA GLN A 38 22.35 0.04 -17.21
C GLN A 38 21.06 0.34 -16.44
N TRP A 39 21.19 0.88 -15.22
CA TRP A 39 20.04 1.18 -14.36
C TRP A 39 19.13 2.29 -14.92
N GLN A 40 19.67 3.17 -15.76
CA GLN A 40 18.97 4.31 -16.34
C GLN A 40 17.78 3.87 -17.20
N TRP A 41 17.81 2.68 -17.79
CA TRP A 41 16.71 2.16 -18.60
C TRP A 41 15.46 1.87 -17.79
N GLY A 42 15.58 1.55 -16.50
CA GLY A 42 14.43 1.45 -15.60
C GLY A 42 13.63 2.75 -15.53
N LEU A 43 14.33 3.89 -15.46
CA LEU A 43 13.70 5.22 -15.46
C LEU A 43 13.08 5.61 -16.81
N ARG A 44 13.57 5.05 -17.92
CA ARG A 44 13.07 5.36 -19.27
C ARG A 44 11.77 4.62 -19.61
N VAL A 45 11.50 3.48 -18.96
CA VAL A 45 10.26 2.73 -19.17
C VAL A 45 9.07 3.44 -18.53
N THR A 46 9.25 4.06 -17.36
CA THR A 46 8.16 4.70 -16.60
C THR A 46 7.42 5.80 -17.37
N PRO A 47 8.08 6.74 -18.08
CA PRO A 47 7.39 7.74 -18.90
C PRO A 47 6.51 7.13 -19.99
N ILE A 48 6.91 6.02 -20.61
CA ILE A 48 6.13 5.36 -21.67
C ILE A 48 4.79 4.87 -21.11
N VAL A 49 4.83 4.19 -19.96
CA VAL A 49 3.63 3.74 -19.24
C VAL A 49 2.78 4.93 -18.79
N GLY A 50 3.43 6.01 -18.33
CA GLY A 50 2.76 7.27 -17.96
C GLY A 50 2.02 7.92 -19.13
N CYS A 51 2.63 7.98 -20.32
CA CYS A 51 1.98 8.50 -21.52
C CYS A 51 0.75 7.68 -21.90
N VAL A 52 0.82 6.35 -21.82
CA VAL A 52 -0.34 5.47 -22.05
C VAL A 52 -1.44 5.77 -21.04
N ALA A 53 -1.10 5.92 -19.75
CA ALA A 53 -2.08 6.27 -18.72
C ALA A 53 -2.74 7.63 -18.97
N VAL A 54 -1.98 8.65 -19.39
CA VAL A 54 -2.52 9.97 -19.75
C VAL A 54 -3.47 9.87 -20.94
N LEU A 55 -3.12 9.11 -21.98
CA LEU A 55 -4.00 8.90 -23.13
C LEU A 55 -5.29 8.19 -22.73
N LEU A 56 -5.21 7.17 -21.86
CA LEU A 56 -6.40 6.48 -21.34
C LEU A 56 -7.29 7.44 -20.54
N VAL A 57 -6.71 8.30 -19.70
CA VAL A 57 -7.48 9.31 -18.96
C VAL A 57 -8.17 10.27 -19.93
N LEU A 58 -7.47 10.81 -20.93
CA LEU A 58 -8.06 11.77 -21.88
C LEU A 58 -9.16 11.16 -22.77
N LEU A 59 -9.04 9.88 -23.14
CA LEU A 59 -9.97 9.22 -24.08
C LEU A 59 -11.13 8.51 -23.39
N VAL A 60 -10.93 8.01 -22.16
CA VAL A 60 -11.88 7.09 -21.49
C VAL A 60 -12.50 7.72 -20.24
N LEU A 61 -11.78 8.57 -19.49
CA LEU A 61 -12.29 9.14 -18.26
C LEU A 61 -13.27 10.28 -18.58
N LYS A 62 -14.56 10.01 -18.38
CA LYS A 62 -15.59 11.04 -18.44
C LYS A 62 -15.77 11.67 -17.06
N ASP A 63 -15.47 12.95 -16.95
CA ASP A 63 -15.68 13.70 -15.70
C ASP A 63 -17.18 13.70 -15.34
N PRO A 64 -17.56 13.14 -14.18
CA PRO A 64 -18.92 13.26 -13.69
C PRO A 64 -19.19 14.67 -13.18
N VAL A 65 -20.45 15.11 -13.27
CA VAL A 65 -20.86 16.37 -12.63
C VAL A 65 -20.69 16.23 -11.11
N ARG A 66 -20.00 17.17 -10.49
CA ARG A 66 -19.72 17.16 -9.04
C ARG A 66 -21.03 17.18 -8.26
N GLY A 67 -21.17 16.29 -7.27
CA GLY A 67 -22.35 16.20 -6.40
C GLY A 67 -23.44 15.21 -6.83
N GLU A 68 -23.41 14.71 -8.07
CA GLU A 68 -24.40 13.75 -8.60
C GLU A 68 -24.47 12.41 -7.84
N SER A 69 -23.40 12.00 -7.15
CA SER A 69 -23.39 10.78 -6.31
C SER A 69 -24.09 10.94 -4.97
N GLU A 70 -24.09 12.14 -4.40
CA GLU A 70 -24.36 12.34 -2.97
C GLU A 70 -25.77 12.89 -2.71
N GLY A 71 -26.55 13.17 -3.77
CA GLY A 71 -27.94 13.64 -3.66
C GLY A 71 -28.09 14.99 -2.92
N SER A 72 -26.97 15.64 -2.62
CA SER A 72 -26.89 16.90 -1.88
C SER A 72 -26.28 17.97 -2.77
N ASN A 73 -26.99 19.09 -2.92
CA ASN A 73 -26.42 20.32 -3.46
C ASN A 73 -25.50 20.91 -2.38
N LEU A 74 -24.30 20.35 -2.24
CA LEU A 74 -23.27 20.87 -1.34
C LEU A 74 -22.92 22.29 -1.80
N ALA A 75 -23.35 23.28 -1.02
CA ALA A 75 -22.92 24.65 -1.22
C ALA A 75 -21.43 24.77 -0.86
N PRO A 76 -20.60 25.44 -1.66
CA PRO A 76 -19.19 25.61 -1.35
C PRO A 76 -19.02 26.36 -0.02
N THR A 77 -18.37 25.71 0.93
CA THR A 77 -18.01 26.30 2.23
C THR A 77 -16.70 27.09 2.13
N PRO A 78 -16.47 28.07 3.03
CA PRO A 78 -15.20 28.79 3.06
C PRO A 78 -14.06 27.87 3.51
N TRP A 79 -12.95 27.86 2.77
CA TRP A 79 -11.75 27.04 3.05
C TRP A 79 -11.27 27.02 4.51
N LYS A 80 -11.30 28.18 5.18
CA LYS A 80 -10.87 28.30 6.59
C LYS A 80 -11.80 27.52 7.54
N GLN A 81 -13.07 27.43 7.21
CA GLN A 81 -14.06 26.69 7.97
C GLN A 81 -13.81 25.19 7.84
N ASP A 82 -13.56 24.72 6.61
CA ASP A 82 -13.27 23.30 6.34
C ASP A 82 -12.00 22.82 7.06
N ILE A 83 -10.90 23.59 6.99
CA ILE A 83 -9.68 23.26 7.73
C ILE A 83 -9.95 23.20 9.23
N LYS A 84 -10.70 24.17 9.76
CA LYS A 84 -11.01 24.23 11.19
C LYS A 84 -11.86 23.02 11.62
N GLN A 85 -12.82 22.59 10.80
CA GLN A 85 -13.62 21.38 11.05
C GLN A 85 -12.74 20.13 11.02
N LEU A 86 -11.90 20.01 9.99
CA LEU A 86 -11.03 18.85 9.80
C LEU A 86 -10.04 18.66 10.97
N VAL A 87 -9.41 19.75 11.43
CA VAL A 87 -8.47 19.72 12.57
C VAL A 87 -9.20 19.43 13.89
N ARG A 88 -10.47 19.83 14.02
CA ARG A 88 -11.27 19.56 15.23
C ARG A 88 -11.77 18.11 15.29
N ASN A 89 -11.86 17.44 14.14
CA ASN A 89 -12.24 16.04 14.04
C ASN A 89 -11.11 15.13 14.56
N LYS A 90 -11.28 14.66 15.81
CA LYS A 90 -10.29 13.79 16.47
C LYS A 90 -10.08 12.48 15.74
N THR A 91 -11.14 11.90 15.16
CA THR A 91 -11.05 10.63 14.42
C THR A 91 -10.18 10.81 13.18
N PHE A 92 -10.38 11.89 12.43
CA PHE A 92 -9.54 12.23 11.29
C PHE A 92 -8.08 12.38 11.72
N MET A 93 -7.80 13.25 12.71
CA MET A 93 -6.44 13.53 13.17
C MET A 93 -5.70 12.28 13.67
N LEU A 94 -6.36 11.43 14.47
CA LEU A 94 -5.76 10.20 14.99
C LEU A 94 -5.51 9.17 13.88
N THR A 95 -6.44 9.02 12.94
CA THR A 95 -6.30 8.09 11.82
C THR A 95 -5.17 8.53 10.88
N THR A 96 -5.10 9.82 10.57
CA THR A 96 -4.01 10.39 9.76
C THR A 96 -2.66 10.25 10.46
N ALA A 97 -2.57 10.51 11.77
CA ALA A 97 -1.34 10.32 12.53
C ALA A 97 -0.89 8.84 12.52
N GLY A 98 -1.82 7.91 12.78
CA GLY A 98 -1.55 6.48 12.74
C GLY A 98 -1.06 6.04 11.35
N PHE A 99 -1.76 6.44 10.29
CA PHE A 99 -1.37 6.09 8.92
C PHE A 99 -0.05 6.72 8.50
N THR A 100 0.31 7.89 9.02
CA THR A 100 1.63 8.50 8.80
C THR A 100 2.75 7.60 9.34
N CYS A 101 2.56 6.99 10.52
CA CYS A 101 3.50 6.01 11.05
C CYS A 101 3.59 4.75 10.16
N VAL A 102 2.45 4.25 9.67
CA VAL A 102 2.41 3.11 8.74
C VAL A 102 3.15 3.43 7.44
N ALA A 103 2.91 4.61 6.86
CA ALA A 103 3.57 5.07 5.66
C ALA A 103 5.09 5.23 5.87
N PHE A 104 5.52 5.74 7.02
CA PHE A 104 6.94 5.84 7.38
C PHE A 104 7.61 4.46 7.43
N VAL A 105 7.01 3.50 8.15
CA VAL A 105 7.54 2.12 8.25
C VAL A 105 7.56 1.45 6.88
N THR A 106 6.49 1.61 6.10
CA THR A 106 6.40 1.03 4.75
C THR A 106 7.44 1.63 3.80
N GLY A 107 7.65 2.94 3.85
CA GLY A 107 8.68 3.63 3.08
C GLY A 107 10.09 3.20 3.47
N ALA A 108 10.35 3.06 4.77
CA ALA A 108 11.61 2.53 5.28
C ALA A 108 11.83 1.08 4.82
N LEU A 109 10.81 0.23 4.91
CA LEU A 109 10.87 -1.16 4.45
C LEU A 109 11.10 -1.25 2.93
N ALA A 110 10.42 -0.42 2.14
CA ALA A 110 10.63 -0.38 0.70
C ALA A 110 12.09 -0.01 0.37
N TRP A 111 12.61 1.07 0.97
CA TRP A 111 13.96 1.53 0.68
C TRP A 111 15.06 0.58 1.20
N TRP A 112 14.93 0.12 2.43
CA TRP A 112 15.97 -0.64 3.12
C TRP A 112 15.80 -2.15 3.02
N GLY A 113 14.60 -2.65 2.75
CA GLY A 113 14.28 -4.08 2.73
C GLY A 113 15.17 -4.89 1.80
N PRO A 114 15.23 -4.58 0.49
CA PRO A 114 16.11 -5.28 -0.45
C PRO A 114 17.59 -5.20 -0.07
N THR A 115 18.03 -4.03 0.39
CA THR A 115 19.42 -3.79 0.81
C THR A 115 19.80 -4.61 2.03
N PHE A 116 18.90 -4.70 3.01
CA PHE A 116 19.11 -5.46 4.23
C PHE A 116 19.16 -6.97 3.95
N ILE A 117 18.24 -7.47 3.11
CA ILE A 117 18.26 -8.87 2.65
C ILE A 117 19.54 -9.16 1.88
N TRP A 118 19.97 -8.25 1.00
CA TRP A 118 21.23 -8.37 0.26
C TRP A 118 22.44 -8.49 1.17
N GLN A 119 22.59 -7.56 2.12
CA GLN A 119 23.69 -7.60 3.08
C GLN A 119 23.65 -8.88 3.95
N GLY A 120 22.47 -9.31 4.39
CA GLY A 120 22.30 -10.55 5.14
C GLY A 120 22.72 -11.79 4.34
N GLN A 121 22.38 -11.82 3.04
CA GLN A 121 22.75 -12.91 2.15
C GLN A 121 24.24 -12.93 1.81
N VAL A 122 24.86 -11.76 1.61
CA VAL A 122 26.32 -11.65 1.40
C VAL A 122 27.08 -12.22 2.60
N LEU A 123 26.61 -11.97 3.83
CA LEU A 123 27.21 -12.54 5.05
C LEU A 123 27.02 -14.07 5.15
N TYR A 124 25.93 -14.61 4.62
CA TYR A 124 25.60 -16.05 4.70
C TYR A 124 26.25 -16.90 3.59
N LEU A 125 26.25 -16.41 2.34
CA LEU A 125 26.66 -17.15 1.14
C LEU A 125 27.96 -16.65 0.48
N GLY A 126 28.51 -15.51 0.94
CA GLY A 126 29.63 -14.82 0.31
C GLY A 126 29.21 -13.89 -0.84
N GLU A 127 29.99 -12.82 -1.06
CA GLU A 127 29.67 -11.71 -1.98
C GLU A 127 29.53 -12.12 -3.45
N GLU A 128 30.32 -13.10 -3.90
CA GLU A 128 30.38 -13.50 -5.31
C GLU A 128 29.08 -14.15 -5.82
N ASN A 129 28.26 -14.69 -4.91
CA ASN A 129 27.06 -15.45 -5.28
C ASN A 129 25.76 -14.62 -5.27
N VAL A 130 25.81 -13.35 -4.84
CA VAL A 130 24.60 -12.61 -4.47
C VAL A 130 24.45 -11.32 -5.29
N LYS A 131 23.55 -11.36 -6.28
CA LYS A 131 23.21 -10.19 -7.11
C LYS A 131 22.04 -9.41 -6.53
N PHE A 132 22.22 -8.10 -6.32
CA PHE A 132 21.19 -7.20 -5.82
C PHE A 132 19.91 -7.17 -6.68
N SER A 133 20.05 -7.30 -8.01
CA SER A 133 18.90 -7.35 -8.92
C SER A 133 17.98 -8.54 -8.69
N VAL A 134 18.53 -9.71 -8.31
CA VAL A 134 17.75 -10.92 -8.01
C VAL A 134 16.95 -10.74 -6.72
N ILE A 135 17.54 -10.10 -5.71
CA ILE A 135 16.88 -9.84 -4.43
C ILE A 135 15.78 -8.80 -4.61
N SER A 136 16.08 -7.70 -5.31
CA SER A 136 15.09 -6.68 -5.62
C SER A 136 13.91 -7.25 -6.41
N TYR A 137 14.18 -8.13 -7.37
CA TYR A 137 13.14 -8.86 -8.11
C TYR A 137 12.27 -9.74 -7.19
N LYS A 138 12.89 -10.57 -6.33
CA LYS A 138 12.17 -11.42 -5.37
C LYS A 138 11.33 -10.60 -4.38
N PHE A 139 11.91 -9.53 -3.83
CA PHE A 139 11.22 -8.60 -2.95
C PHE A 139 10.03 -7.95 -3.67
N GLY A 140 10.21 -7.53 -4.92
CA GLY A 140 9.13 -6.99 -5.76
C GLY A 140 7.96 -7.96 -5.96
N ILE A 141 8.25 -9.25 -6.20
CA ILE A 141 7.21 -10.29 -6.27
C ILE A 141 6.47 -10.42 -4.94
N ILE A 142 7.21 -10.48 -3.83
CA ILE A 142 6.63 -10.61 -2.50
C ILE A 142 5.70 -9.42 -2.21
N ALA A 143 6.15 -8.19 -2.43
CA ALA A 143 5.36 -6.97 -2.26
C ALA A 143 4.12 -6.93 -3.15
N MET A 144 4.26 -7.38 -4.40
CA MET A 144 3.13 -7.44 -5.34
C MET A 144 2.08 -8.46 -4.89
N VAL A 145 2.49 -9.68 -4.57
CA VAL A 145 1.56 -10.77 -4.19
C VAL A 145 0.95 -10.51 -2.81
N SER A 146 1.74 -9.99 -1.86
CA SER A 146 1.26 -9.60 -0.53
C SER A 146 0.23 -8.47 -0.63
N GLY A 147 0.43 -7.50 -1.52
CA GLY A 147 -0.54 -6.45 -1.82
C GLY A 147 -1.83 -6.98 -2.47
N LEU A 148 -1.69 -7.88 -3.43
CA LEU A 148 -2.80 -8.51 -4.16
C LEU A 148 -3.73 -9.30 -3.26
N ILE A 149 -3.17 -9.99 -2.27
CA ILE A 149 -3.96 -10.77 -1.33
C ILE A 149 -4.40 -9.89 -0.16
N GLY A 150 -3.49 -9.07 0.39
CA GLY A 150 -3.71 -8.30 1.62
C GLY A 150 -4.80 -7.24 1.48
N VAL A 151 -4.80 -6.41 0.43
CA VAL A 151 -5.76 -5.29 0.33
C VAL A 151 -7.22 -5.78 0.24
N PRO A 152 -7.56 -6.76 -0.62
CA PRO A 152 -8.91 -7.32 -0.67
C PRO A 152 -9.28 -8.10 0.60
N LEU A 153 -8.33 -8.86 1.17
CA LEU A 153 -8.54 -9.61 2.40
C LEU A 153 -8.89 -8.68 3.57
N GLY A 154 -8.20 -7.54 3.69
CA GLY A 154 -8.48 -6.53 4.72
C GLY A 154 -9.90 -5.97 4.60
N SER A 155 -10.28 -5.59 3.37
CA SER A 155 -11.65 -5.12 3.10
C SER A 155 -12.70 -6.19 3.41
N PHE A 156 -12.45 -7.45 3.04
CA PHE A 156 -13.38 -8.56 3.30
C PHE A 156 -13.55 -8.84 4.79
N ILE A 157 -12.45 -8.87 5.56
CA ILE A 157 -12.47 -9.05 7.02
C ILE A 157 -13.25 -7.91 7.67
N ALA A 158 -12.93 -6.67 7.32
CA ALA A 158 -13.60 -5.49 7.87
C ALA A 158 -15.12 -5.52 7.59
N GLN A 159 -15.54 -5.79 6.35
CA GLN A 159 -16.96 -5.86 5.99
C GLN A 159 -17.70 -6.97 6.73
N THR A 160 -17.10 -8.15 6.86
CA THR A 160 -17.74 -9.29 7.53
C THR A 160 -17.93 -9.01 9.03
N LEU A 161 -16.90 -8.46 9.68
CA LEU A 161 -16.94 -8.18 11.11
C LEU A 161 -17.76 -6.93 11.46
N ARG A 162 -17.93 -5.98 10.53
CA ARG A 162 -18.73 -4.75 10.73
C ARG A 162 -20.18 -5.04 11.14
N SER A 163 -20.73 -6.19 10.75
CA SER A 163 -22.05 -6.65 11.18
C SER A 163 -22.13 -7.02 12.68
N ARG A 164 -20.99 -7.34 13.31
CA ARG A 164 -20.93 -7.81 14.70
C ARG A 164 -20.37 -6.76 15.66
N VAL A 165 -19.49 -5.88 15.19
CA VAL A 165 -18.80 -4.90 16.04
C VAL A 165 -18.81 -3.53 15.36
N SER A 166 -19.19 -2.49 16.10
CA SER A 166 -19.32 -1.12 15.58
C SER A 166 -17.98 -0.46 15.24
N ASN A 167 -16.90 -0.84 15.93
CA ASN A 167 -15.56 -0.23 15.83
C ASN A 167 -14.53 -1.17 15.18
N VAL A 168 -14.93 -1.91 14.15
CA VAL A 168 -14.09 -2.96 13.54
C VAL A 168 -12.91 -2.40 12.79
N ASP A 169 -13.12 -1.33 12.03
CA ASP A 169 -12.10 -0.83 11.11
C ASP A 169 -10.80 -0.44 11.83
N PRO A 170 -10.83 0.34 12.93
CA PRO A 170 -9.61 0.63 13.70
C PRO A 170 -9.03 -0.61 14.38
N LEU A 171 -9.87 -1.55 14.83
CA LEU A 171 -9.43 -2.76 15.53
C LEU A 171 -8.66 -3.70 14.61
N VAL A 172 -9.16 -3.90 13.38
CA VAL A 172 -8.48 -4.71 12.34
C VAL A 172 -7.15 -4.05 11.98
N CYS A 173 -7.11 -2.74 11.84
CA CYS A 173 -5.86 -2.04 11.57
C CYS A 173 -4.83 -2.16 12.70
N ALA A 174 -5.28 -2.01 13.95
CA ALA A 174 -4.42 -2.17 15.12
C ALA A 174 -3.87 -3.60 15.22
N ALA A 175 -4.73 -4.61 15.04
CA ALA A 175 -4.33 -6.01 15.04
C ALA A 175 -3.34 -6.32 13.90
N GLY A 176 -3.60 -5.81 12.70
CA GLY A 176 -2.72 -5.97 11.55
C GLY A 176 -1.32 -5.39 11.81
N MET A 177 -1.25 -4.18 12.37
CA MET A 177 0.03 -3.55 12.72
C MET A 177 0.78 -4.30 13.85
N LEU A 178 0.05 -4.74 14.89
CA LEU A 178 0.63 -5.50 16.00
C LEU A 178 1.18 -6.86 15.57
N ILE A 179 0.57 -7.51 14.57
CA ILE A 179 1.04 -8.79 14.04
C ILE A 179 2.15 -8.59 13.01
N SER A 180 2.06 -7.56 12.15
CA SER A 180 3.06 -7.27 11.14
C SER A 180 4.42 -6.91 11.75
N THR A 181 4.43 -6.12 12.84
CA THR A 181 5.66 -5.66 13.49
C THR A 181 6.61 -6.80 13.91
N PRO A 182 6.20 -7.80 14.71
CA PRO A 182 7.07 -8.91 15.10
C PRO A 182 7.45 -9.79 13.90
N LEU A 183 6.56 -9.98 12.92
CA LEU A 183 6.86 -10.75 11.71
C LEU A 183 8.00 -10.12 10.90
N LEU A 184 7.91 -8.81 10.62
CA LEU A 184 8.94 -8.07 9.90
C LEU A 184 10.25 -8.00 10.70
N TYR A 185 10.17 -7.84 12.03
CA TYR A 185 11.35 -7.86 12.88
C TYR A 185 12.09 -9.21 12.83
N VAL A 186 11.37 -10.33 12.97
CA VAL A 186 11.96 -11.67 12.88
C VAL A 186 12.43 -11.98 11.45
N ALA A 187 11.74 -11.48 10.42
CA ALA A 187 12.20 -11.58 9.03
C ALA A 187 13.58 -10.94 8.85
N MET A 188 13.81 -9.75 9.42
CA MET A 188 15.13 -9.12 9.39
C MET A 188 16.19 -9.94 10.13
N LEU A 189 15.88 -10.45 11.34
CA LEU A 189 16.86 -11.26 12.09
C LEU A 189 17.26 -12.57 11.38
N THR A 190 16.34 -13.15 10.61
CA THR A 190 16.58 -14.41 9.89
C THR A 190 17.32 -14.23 8.56
N ALA A 191 17.45 -13.00 8.05
CA ALA A 191 18.13 -12.70 6.78
C ALA A 191 19.58 -13.22 6.72
N ARG A 192 20.28 -13.27 7.86
CA ARG A 192 21.67 -13.74 8.00
C ARG A 192 21.84 -15.25 8.19
N ALA A 193 20.75 -15.96 8.53
CA ALA A 193 20.81 -17.37 8.92
C ALA A 193 20.07 -18.26 7.92
N GLN A 194 18.85 -17.88 7.53
CA GLN A 194 18.04 -18.70 6.63
C GLN A 194 17.14 -17.83 5.75
N VAL A 195 17.56 -17.74 4.49
CA VAL A 195 16.95 -16.89 3.46
C VAL A 195 15.48 -17.24 3.19
N GLU A 196 15.15 -18.51 3.09
CA GLU A 196 13.78 -18.94 2.75
C GLU A 196 12.77 -18.57 3.85
N ILE A 197 13.19 -18.65 5.11
CA ILE A 197 12.38 -18.22 6.26
C ILE A 197 12.21 -16.71 6.25
N CYS A 198 13.28 -15.96 5.95
CA CYS A 198 13.25 -14.51 5.81
C CYS A 198 12.19 -14.06 4.78
N TYR A 199 12.21 -14.62 3.57
CA TYR A 199 11.23 -14.27 2.53
C TYR A 199 9.80 -14.67 2.89
N THR A 200 9.61 -15.83 3.53
CA THR A 200 8.27 -16.26 3.97
C THR A 200 7.70 -15.34 5.05
N LEU A 201 8.50 -14.97 6.04
CA LEU A 201 8.09 -14.04 7.09
C LEU A 201 7.89 -12.62 6.55
N MET A 202 8.71 -12.20 5.58
CA MET A 202 8.54 -10.91 4.89
C MET A 202 7.18 -10.86 4.18
N PHE A 203 6.85 -11.92 3.43
CA PHE A 203 5.55 -12.05 2.77
C PHE A 203 4.38 -11.96 3.75
N LEU A 204 4.43 -12.71 4.86
CA LEU A 204 3.37 -12.67 5.87
C LEU A 204 3.28 -11.29 6.55
N GLY A 205 4.42 -10.69 6.89
CA GLY A 205 4.49 -9.37 7.52
C GLY A 205 3.91 -8.28 6.62
N GLU A 206 4.25 -8.29 5.33
CA GLU A 206 3.72 -7.36 4.34
C GLU A 206 2.24 -7.62 4.01
N LEU A 207 1.81 -8.89 3.96
CA LEU A 207 0.42 -9.25 3.70
C LEU A 207 -0.50 -8.68 4.77
N VAL A 208 -0.10 -8.84 6.04
CA VAL A 208 -0.84 -8.31 7.19
C VAL A 208 -0.76 -6.78 7.24
N LEU A 209 0.38 -6.18 6.87
CA LEU A 209 0.52 -4.73 6.73
C LEU A 209 -0.44 -4.17 5.67
N ASN A 210 -0.56 -4.87 4.55
CA ASN A 210 -1.37 -4.46 3.41
C ASN A 210 -2.89 -4.57 3.66
N LEU A 211 -3.34 -5.21 4.75
CA LEU A 211 -4.75 -5.20 5.16
C LEU A 211 -5.28 -3.77 5.42
N ASN A 212 -4.39 -2.83 5.75
CA ASN A 212 -4.78 -1.52 6.26
C ASN A 212 -5.15 -0.49 5.19
N TRP A 213 -4.65 -0.64 3.96
CA TRP A 213 -4.81 0.38 2.92
C TRP A 213 -6.26 0.72 2.61
N SER A 214 -7.10 -0.30 2.39
CA SER A 214 -8.51 -0.12 2.05
C SER A 214 -9.33 0.35 3.26
N ILE A 215 -9.04 -0.17 4.45
CA ILE A 215 -9.77 0.11 5.68
C ILE A 215 -9.54 1.56 6.14
N VAL A 216 -8.29 2.03 6.15
CA VAL A 216 -7.95 3.41 6.55
C VAL A 216 -8.60 4.44 5.64
N ALA A 217 -8.64 4.17 4.33
CA ALA A 217 -9.29 5.08 3.39
C ALA A 217 -10.81 5.17 3.63
N ASP A 218 -11.48 4.04 3.89
CA ASP A 218 -12.90 4.01 4.22
C ASP A 218 -13.17 4.79 5.53
N MET A 219 -12.33 4.60 6.55
CA MET A 219 -12.43 5.33 7.83
C MET A 219 -12.32 6.84 7.66
N VAL A 220 -11.33 7.32 6.89
CA VAL A 220 -11.14 8.75 6.65
C VAL A 220 -12.34 9.34 5.92
N LEU A 221 -12.83 8.67 4.87
CA LEU A 221 -13.98 9.15 4.10
C LEU A 221 -15.25 9.21 4.94
N VAL A 222 -15.54 8.18 5.74
CA VAL A 222 -16.70 8.19 6.65
C VAL A 222 -16.58 9.27 7.71
N SER A 223 -15.38 9.51 8.24
CA SER A 223 -15.17 10.54 9.28
C SER A 223 -15.43 11.97 8.79
N VAL A 224 -15.33 12.21 7.48
CA VAL A 224 -15.52 13.53 6.86
C VAL A 224 -16.93 13.68 6.26
N SER A 225 -17.54 12.59 5.78
CA SER A 225 -18.89 12.62 5.19
C SER A 225 -20.05 12.61 6.20
N CYS A 226 -19.80 12.39 7.49
CA CYS A 226 -20.84 12.32 8.53
C CYS A 226 -21.03 13.60 9.36
N GLU A 227 -20.47 14.74 8.94
CA GLU A 227 -20.94 16.07 9.37
C GLU A 227 -21.97 16.63 8.37
#